data_AF-A0A137QJX5-F1
#
_entry.id   AF-A0A137QJX5-F1
#
_cell.length_a   1.000
_cell.length_b   1.000
_cell.length_c   1.000
_cell.angle_alpha   90.00
_cell.angle_beta   90.00
_cell.angle_gamma   90.00
#
_symmetry.space_group_name_H-M   'P 1'
#
loop_
_entity.id
_entity.type
_entity.pdbx_description
1 polymer ?
#
loop_
_entity_poly.entity_id
_entity_poly.type
_entity_poly.pdbx_seq_one_letter_code
_entity_poly.pdbx_strand_id
1 'polypeptide(L)'
;MYLLLRMGALMGTGVGLTIGFIFGSWSIIRGGAGPRGALGTLSQYMLSSAATFGFFLAIGSVIRSDNGLIPPHLEAAHLQLMQSTSRIRSKDEGFQLMRARWQAERQRLQKPIEN
;
A
#
# COMPACT_ATOMS: atom_id res chain seq x y z
N MET A 1 1.31 16.27 13.74
CA MET A 1 0.59 17.09 12.74
C MET A 1 1.31 17.17 11.38
N TYR A 2 2.51 17.76 11.29
CA TYR A 2 3.21 17.98 10.00
C TYR A 2 3.54 16.71 9.22
N LEU A 3 3.94 15.64 9.92
CA LEU A 3 4.29 14.35 9.29
C LEU A 3 3.06 13.65 8.68
N LEU A 4 1.90 13.73 9.33
CA LEU A 4 0.67 13.06 8.89
C LEU A 4 0.01 13.79 7.71
N LEU A 5 0.08 15.12 7.71
CA LEU A 5 -0.31 15.93 6.55
C LEU A 5 0.57 15.60 5.35
N ARG A 6 1.90 15.49 5.54
CA ARG A 6 2.85 15.13 4.49
C ARG A 6 2.64 13.70 3.97
N MET A 7 2.40 12.73 4.84
CA MET A 7 2.14 11.35 4.43
C MET A 7 0.80 11.22 3.68
N GLY A 8 -0.27 11.85 4.19
CA GLY A 8 -1.57 11.88 3.52
C GLY A 8 -1.51 12.54 2.14
N ALA A 9 -0.81 13.67 2.05
CA ALA A 9 -0.55 14.35 0.78
C ALA A 9 0.26 13.46 -0.18
N LEU A 10 1.40 12.90 0.24
CA LEU A 10 2.25 12.08 -0.64
C LEU A 10 1.56 10.82 -1.15
N MET A 11 0.79 10.13 -0.29
CA MET A 11 0.05 8.94 -0.73
C MET A 11 -1.13 9.32 -1.61
N GLY A 12 -1.84 10.40 -1.29
CA GLY A 12 -2.95 10.91 -2.09
C GLY A 12 -2.53 11.40 -3.47
N THR A 13 -1.41 12.13 -3.57
CA THR A 13 -0.86 12.57 -4.86
C THR A 13 -0.36 11.39 -5.68
N GLY A 14 0.29 10.40 -5.06
CA GLY A 14 0.74 9.18 -5.74
C GLY A 14 -0.42 8.40 -6.38
N VAL A 15 -1.46 8.10 -5.60
CA VAL A 15 -2.65 7.38 -6.11
C VAL A 15 -3.41 8.22 -7.15
N GLY A 16 -3.56 9.53 -6.92
CA GLY A 16 -4.20 10.43 -7.89
C GLY A 16 -3.43 10.55 -9.21
N LEU A 17 -2.10 10.51 -9.17
CA LEU A 17 -1.24 10.44 -10.36
C LEU A 17 -1.50 9.15 -11.15
N THR A 18 -1.58 7.99 -10.48
CA THR A 18 -1.81 6.70 -11.16
C THR A 18 -3.20 6.64 -11.78
N ILE A 19 -4.24 7.06 -11.06
CA ILE A 19 -5.62 7.07 -11.57
C ILE A 19 -5.74 8.07 -12.74
N GLY A 20 -5.17 9.26 -12.59
CA GLY A 20 -5.13 10.26 -13.65
C GLY A 20 -4.33 9.82 -14.87
N PHE A 21 -3.30 8.98 -14.68
CA PHE A 21 -2.55 8.38 -15.78
C PHE A 21 -3.40 7.36 -16.55
N ILE A 22 -4.14 6.49 -15.85
CA ILE A 22 -5.02 5.49 -16.48
C ILE A 22 -6.14 6.19 -17.25
N PHE A 23 -6.85 7.12 -16.61
CA PHE A 23 -7.95 7.86 -17.25
C PHE A 23 -7.45 8.78 -18.37
N GLY A 24 -6.32 9.45 -18.17
CA GLY A 24 -5.70 10.30 -19.18
C GLY A 24 -5.24 9.51 -20.40
N SER A 25 -4.60 8.35 -20.19
CA SER A 25 -4.18 7.46 -21.27
C SER A 25 -5.40 6.92 -22.04
N TRP A 26 -6.46 6.54 -21.33
CA TRP A 26 -7.72 6.11 -21.95
C TRP A 26 -8.38 7.23 -22.76
N SER A 27 -8.38 8.47 -22.25
CA SER A 27 -8.91 9.64 -22.95
C SER A 27 -8.14 9.94 -24.24
N ILE A 28 -6.83 9.70 -24.28
CA ILE A 28 -5.99 9.93 -25.46
C ILE A 28 -6.22 8.85 -26.51
N ILE A 29 -6.32 7.58 -26.08
CA ILE A 29 -6.57 6.46 -26.99
C ILE A 29 -7.97 6.57 -27.62
N ARG A 30 -8.98 7.02 -26.85
CA ARG A 30 -10.37 7.08 -27.30
C ARG A 30 -10.75 8.41 -27.98
N GLY A 31 -10.25 9.55 -27.49
CA GLY A 31 -10.59 10.89 -27.98
C GLY A 31 -9.53 11.51 -28.90
N GLY A 32 -8.41 10.82 -29.12
CA GLY A 32 -7.23 11.36 -29.80
C GLY A 32 -6.38 12.24 -28.87
N ALA A 33 -5.12 12.44 -29.26
CA ALA A 33 -4.29 13.48 -28.68
C ALA A 33 -4.91 14.83 -29.07
N GLY A 34 -5.68 15.44 -28.17
CA GLY A 34 -6.33 16.73 -28.41
C GLY A 34 -5.34 17.83 -28.83
N PRO A 35 -5.81 19.05 -29.12
CA PRO A 35 -4.97 20.14 -29.67
C PRO A 35 -3.77 20.55 -28.79
N ARG A 36 -3.71 20.08 -27.54
CA ARG A 36 -2.59 20.27 -26.59
C ARG A 36 -1.58 19.11 -26.58
N GLY A 37 -1.72 18.14 -27.49
CA GLY A 37 -0.92 16.91 -27.55
C GLY A 37 -1.28 15.89 -26.47
N ALA A 38 -0.85 14.64 -26.66
CA ALA A 38 -1.13 13.53 -25.74
C ALA A 38 -0.61 13.82 -24.33
N LEU A 39 0.63 14.32 -24.23
CA LEU A 39 1.26 14.67 -22.94
C LEU A 39 0.55 15.83 -22.23
N GLY A 40 0.03 16.82 -22.96
CA GLY A 40 -0.68 17.95 -22.37
C GLY A 40 -2.01 17.53 -21.75
N THR A 41 -2.80 16.71 -22.45
CA THR A 41 -4.03 16.14 -21.88
C THR A 41 -3.74 15.18 -20.73
N LEU A 42 -2.74 14.29 -20.88
CA LEU A 42 -2.36 13.33 -19.85
C LEU A 42 -1.95 14.02 -18.54
N SER A 43 -1.04 15.00 -18.64
CA SER A 43 -0.54 15.73 -17.48
C SER A 43 -1.65 16.54 -16.79
N GLN A 44 -2.61 17.09 -17.54
CA GLN A 44 -3.79 17.77 -16.98
C GLN A 44 -4.64 16.81 -16.12
N TYR A 45 -4.95 15.60 -16.62
CA TYR A 45 -5.71 14.59 -15.86
C TYR A 45 -4.94 14.10 -14.63
N MET A 46 -3.64 13.86 -14.78
CA MET A 46 -2.74 13.45 -13.70
C MET A 46 -2.63 14.50 -12.61
N LEU A 47 -2.37 15.77 -12.95
CA LEU A 47 -2.25 16.87 -12.00
C LEU A 47 -3.57 17.17 -11.30
N SER A 48 -4.69 17.22 -12.05
CA SER A 48 -6.01 17.47 -11.48
C SER A 48 -6.42 16.39 -10.48
N SER A 49 -6.18 15.11 -10.82
CA SER A 49 -6.48 13.97 -9.94
C SER A 49 -5.54 13.94 -8.73
N ALA A 50 -4.23 14.15 -8.93
CA ALA A 50 -3.26 14.21 -7.84
C ALA A 50 -3.54 15.37 -6.87
N ALA A 51 -3.94 16.53 -7.37
CA ALA A 51 -4.27 17.67 -6.53
C ALA A 51 -5.51 17.42 -5.66
N THR A 52 -6.58 16.88 -6.24
CA THR A 52 -7.82 16.60 -5.49
C THR A 52 -7.63 15.50 -4.46
N PHE A 53 -7.08 14.35 -4.86
CA PHE A 53 -6.80 13.27 -3.91
C PHE A 53 -5.76 13.69 -2.87
N GLY A 54 -4.68 14.37 -3.26
CA GLY A 54 -3.70 14.90 -2.31
C GLY A 54 -4.30 15.87 -1.29
N PHE A 55 -5.18 16.78 -1.73
CA PHE A 55 -5.84 17.76 -0.85
C PHE A 55 -6.82 17.10 0.14
N PHE A 56 -7.72 16.24 -0.36
CA PHE A 56 -8.70 15.57 0.50
C PHE A 56 -8.05 14.58 1.46
N LEU A 57 -7.03 13.82 1.03
CA LEU A 57 -6.32 12.90 1.92
C LEU A 57 -5.40 13.63 2.91
N ALA A 58 -4.83 14.78 2.56
CA ALA A 58 -4.04 15.59 3.50
C ALA A 58 -4.90 16.18 4.63
N ILE A 59 -6.10 16.67 4.30
CA ILE A 59 -7.04 17.19 5.32
C ILE A 59 -7.63 16.03 6.12
N GLY A 60 -8.07 14.97 5.44
CA GLY A 60 -8.61 13.77 6.09
C GLY A 60 -7.60 13.09 7.01
N SER A 61 -6.30 13.12 6.68
CA SER A 61 -5.26 12.59 7.56
C SER A 61 -5.08 13.44 8.81
N VAL A 62 -5.23 14.77 8.75
CA VAL A 62 -5.17 15.63 9.94
C VAL A 62 -6.40 15.41 10.82
N ILE A 63 -7.60 15.44 10.25
CA ILE A 63 -8.86 15.26 11.00
C ILE A 63 -8.91 13.87 11.67
N ARG A 64 -8.54 12.80 10.95
CA ARG A 64 -8.52 11.44 11.53
C ARG A 64 -7.51 11.30 12.67
N SER A 65 -6.47 12.12 12.69
CA SER A 65 -5.43 12.07 13.71
C SER A 65 -5.84 12.75 15.02
N ASP A 66 -6.68 13.78 14.94
CA ASP A 66 -7.21 14.47 16.13
C ASP A 66 -8.15 13.57 16.93
N ASN A 67 -8.71 12.53 16.30
CA ASN A 67 -9.70 11.64 16.90
C ASN A 67 -9.13 10.48 17.74
N GLY A 68 -7.79 10.34 17.88
CA GLY A 68 -7.06 9.69 18.99
C GLY A 68 -7.44 8.28 19.50
N LEU A 69 -8.50 7.66 19.02
CA LEU A 69 -9.00 6.36 19.44
C LEU A 69 -9.02 5.49 18.21
N ILE A 70 -7.85 4.93 17.89
CA ILE A 70 -7.81 3.67 17.15
C ILE A 70 -8.42 2.65 18.13
N PRO A 71 -9.64 2.15 17.89
CA PRO A 71 -10.18 1.12 18.76
C PRO A 71 -9.27 -0.12 18.65
N PRO A 72 -8.99 -0.84 19.74
CA PRO A 72 -7.96 -1.89 19.81
C PRO A 72 -8.12 -3.02 18.77
N HIS A 73 -9.31 -3.19 18.19
CA HIS A 73 -9.55 -4.14 17.09
C HIS A 73 -8.98 -3.68 15.74
N LEU A 74 -8.88 -2.37 15.50
CA LEU A 74 -8.27 -1.80 14.30
C LEU A 74 -6.75 -1.75 14.39
N GLU A 75 -6.17 -1.73 15.60
CA GLU A 75 -4.73 -1.91 15.79
C GLU A 75 -4.30 -3.33 15.44
N ALA A 76 -5.09 -4.35 15.80
CA ALA A 76 -4.90 -5.71 15.35
C ALA A 76 -5.03 -5.85 13.82
N ALA A 77 -6.00 -5.13 13.21
CA ALA A 77 -6.14 -5.08 11.76
C ALA A 77 -4.99 -4.31 11.08
N HIS A 78 -4.46 -3.27 11.72
CA HIS A 78 -3.31 -2.49 11.24
C HIS A 78 -2.01 -3.31 11.31
N LEU A 79 -1.80 -4.08 12.38
CA LEU A 79 -0.73 -5.07 12.46
C LEU A 79 -0.89 -6.14 11.37
N GLN A 80 -2.12 -6.61 11.07
CA GLN A 80 -2.41 -7.51 9.95
C GLN A 80 -2.18 -6.88 8.56
N LEU A 81 -2.44 -5.58 8.41
CA LEU A 81 -2.24 -4.85 7.15
C LEU A 81 -0.77 -4.46 6.92
N MET A 82 -0.03 -4.16 8.00
CA MET A 82 1.44 -4.06 7.97
C MET A 82 2.08 -5.42 7.66
N GLN A 83 1.49 -6.52 8.16
CA GLN A 83 1.88 -7.89 7.76
C GLN A 83 1.55 -8.20 6.29
N SER A 84 0.59 -7.51 5.67
CA SER A 84 0.22 -7.74 4.26
C SER A 84 1.01 -6.87 3.28
N THR A 85 1.42 -5.67 3.67
CA THR A 85 2.36 -4.84 2.87
C THR A 85 3.82 -5.27 3.02
N SER A 86 4.19 -5.93 4.13
CA SER A 86 5.47 -6.65 4.28
C SER A 86 5.37 -8.15 3.94
N ARG A 87 4.42 -8.56 3.10
CA ARG A 87 4.37 -9.94 2.57
C ARG A 87 5.15 -10.10 1.27
N ILE A 88 6.24 -9.36 1.08
CA ILE A 88 7.41 -9.99 0.47
C ILE A 88 8.04 -10.82 1.60
N ARG A 89 7.45 -12.00 1.85
CA ARG A 89 8.09 -13.02 2.67
C ARG A 89 9.39 -13.35 1.95
N SER A 90 10.51 -12.82 2.44
CA SER A 90 11.81 -13.13 1.88
C SER A 90 11.92 -14.65 1.81
N LYS A 91 12.30 -15.19 0.64
CA LYS A 91 12.44 -16.64 0.43
C LYS A 91 13.29 -17.28 1.53
N ASP A 92 14.22 -16.51 2.08
CA ASP A 92 15.13 -16.91 3.15
C ASP A 92 14.40 -17.20 4.48
N GLU A 93 13.44 -16.37 4.88
CA GLU A 93 12.66 -16.61 6.10
C GLU A 93 11.77 -17.86 5.95
N GLY A 94 11.22 -18.09 4.76
CA GLY A 94 10.46 -19.30 4.45
C GLY A 94 11.32 -20.56 4.52
N PHE A 95 12.54 -20.50 4.00
CA PHE A 95 13.48 -21.62 4.03
C PHE A 95 13.97 -21.94 5.45
N GLN A 96 14.24 -20.92 6.27
CA GLN A 96 14.63 -21.09 7.67
C GLN A 96 13.51 -21.76 8.48
N LEU A 97 12.26 -21.34 8.29
CA LEU A 97 11.11 -21.96 8.95
C LEU A 97 10.85 -23.41 8.49
N MET A 98 11.04 -23.70 7.20
CA MET A 98 10.94 -25.07 6.69
C MET A 98 12.02 -25.99 7.27
N ARG A 99 13.27 -25.53 7.36
CA ARG A 99 14.36 -26.29 7.98
C ARG A 99 14.12 -26.51 9.48
N ALA A 100 13.69 -25.47 10.20
CA ALA A 100 13.38 -25.59 11.63
C ALA A 100 12.26 -26.60 11.90
N ARG A 101 11.19 -26.60 11.08
CA ARG A 101 10.11 -27.60 11.18
C ARG A 101 10.59 -29.00 10.84
N TRP A 102 11.38 -29.17 9.78
CA TRP A 102 11.93 -30.48 9.39
C TRP A 102 12.84 -31.07 10.47
N GLN A 103 13.66 -30.23 11.11
CA GLN A 103 14.52 -30.65 12.22
C GLN A 103 13.71 -31.08 13.45
N ALA A 104 12.63 -30.35 13.77
CA ALA A 104 11.73 -30.72 14.85
C ALA A 104 11.00 -32.06 14.57
N GLU A 105 10.60 -32.31 13.33
CA GLU A 105 9.98 -33.58 12.92
C GLU A 105 10.97 -34.75 13.04
N ARG A 106 12.25 -34.55 12.64
CA ARG A 106 13.29 -35.58 12.81
C ARG A 106 13.57 -35.91 14.26
N GLN A 107 13.52 -34.92 15.15
CA GLN A 107 13.69 -35.14 16.60
C GLN A 107 12.51 -35.90 17.22
N ARG A 108 11.28 -35.70 16.70
CA ARG A 108 10.11 -36.49 17.11
C ARG A 108 10.22 -37.96 16.70
N LEU A 109 10.81 -38.24 15.53
CA LEU A 109 11.01 -39.60 15.03
C LEU A 109 12.24 -40.30 15.65
N GLN A 110 13.15 -39.55 16.29
CA GLN A 110 14.36 -40.07 16.94
C GLN A 110 14.20 -40.38 18.43
N LYS A 111 13.08 -40.06 19.07
CA LYS A 111 12.79 -40.61 20.40
C LYS A 111 12.44 -42.08 20.23
N PRO A 112 13.31 -43.04 20.62
CA PRO A 112 12.89 -44.43 20.71
C PRO A 112 11.70 -44.49 21.67
N ILE A 113 10.71 -45.31 21.33
CA ILE A 113 9.61 -45.66 22.23
C ILE A 113 10.25 -46.33 23.44
N GLU A 114 10.43 -45.57 24.51
CA GLU A 114 10.82 -46.07 25.83
C GLU A 114 9.60 -46.77 26.42
N ASN A 115 9.63 -48.10 26.39
CA ASN A 115 8.79 -48.98 27.20
C ASN A 115 9.49 -49.23 28.55
#